data_AF-A0A6L9E7S6-F1
#
_entry.id   AF-A0A6L9E7S6-F1
#
_cell.length_a   1.000
_cell.length_b   1.000
_cell.length_c   1.000
_cell.angle_alpha   90.00
_cell.angle_beta   90.00
_cell.angle_gamma   90.00
#
_symmetry.space_group_name_H-M   'P 1'
#
loop_
_entity.id
_entity.type
_entity.pdbx_description
1 polymer ?
#
loop_
_entity_poly.entity_id
_entity_poly.type
_entity_poly.pdbx_seq_one_letter_code
_entity_poly.pdbx_strand_id
1 'polypeptide(L)'
;MDSNSTFTKRIGGYLHKMIPITDAGGKILHYVAKPLMVEFRPRDIMQVIIGSTILALPIAYTEEAWKLGEELPLINVAFLSLLSLTFIALFVFFNFYRFNIRGHRFNYFKRVLATYLISILVVAVLLTIIQRCPWQEDHILAIKRIIIVSFPASMSATISDVVK
;
A
#
# COMPACT_ATOMS: atom_id res chain seq x y z
N MET A 1 24.09 -29.88 -20.18
CA MET A 1 23.99 -29.90 -18.70
C MET A 1 23.10 -28.74 -18.31
N ASP A 2 21.82 -28.84 -18.67
CA ASP A 2 20.96 -27.66 -18.85
C ASP A 2 19.61 -27.86 -18.19
N SER A 3 19.07 -26.76 -17.67
CA SER A 3 17.71 -26.58 -17.15
C SER A 3 17.44 -26.93 -15.67
N ASN A 4 18.29 -26.45 -14.75
CA ASN A 4 17.85 -26.10 -13.38
C ASN A 4 17.31 -24.65 -13.32
N SER A 5 16.67 -24.18 -14.40
CA SER A 5 16.23 -22.80 -14.49
C SER A 5 14.89 -22.62 -13.79
N THR A 6 14.89 -21.83 -12.71
CA THR A 6 13.66 -21.28 -12.14
C THR A 6 12.92 -20.49 -13.23
N PHE A 7 11.66 -20.83 -13.48
CA PHE A 7 10.84 -20.14 -14.48
C PHE A 7 9.55 -19.61 -13.85
N THR A 8 8.93 -18.63 -14.51
CA THR A 8 7.65 -18.07 -14.07
C THR A 8 6.50 -18.68 -14.86
N LYS A 9 5.46 -19.14 -14.18
CA LYS A 9 4.24 -19.68 -14.80
C LYS A 9 3.01 -18.99 -14.23
N ARG A 10 2.02 -18.69 -15.07
CA ARG A 10 0.74 -18.13 -14.62
C ARG A 10 -0.21 -19.28 -14.27
N ILE A 11 -0.72 -19.29 -13.04
CA ILE A 11 -1.65 -20.31 -12.52
C ILE A 11 -2.78 -19.56 -11.81
N GLY A 12 -4.05 -19.84 -12.17
CA GLY A 12 -5.21 -19.14 -11.59
C GLY A 12 -5.18 -17.62 -11.81
N GLY A 13 -4.58 -17.17 -12.91
CA GLY A 13 -4.35 -15.76 -13.20
C GLY A 13 -3.14 -15.15 -12.48
N TYR A 14 -2.59 -15.73 -11.41
CA TYR A 14 -1.43 -15.21 -10.66
C TYR A 14 -0.10 -15.69 -11.23
N LEU A 15 0.89 -14.81 -11.24
CA LEU A 15 2.26 -15.15 -11.60
C LEU A 15 2.85 -15.99 -10.45
N HIS A 16 3.41 -17.15 -10.75
CA HIS A 16 4.09 -18.00 -9.78
C HIS A 16 5.52 -18.26 -10.24
N LYS A 17 6.47 -18.19 -9.31
CA LYS A 17 7.85 -18.63 -9.48
C LYS A 17 7.90 -20.13 -9.21
N MET A 18 8.26 -20.92 -10.20
CA MET A 18 8.39 -22.37 -10.08
C MET A 18 9.79 -22.69 -9.58
N ILE A 19 9.91 -23.03 -8.31
CA ILE A 19 11.19 -23.37 -7.67
C ILE A 19 11.34 -24.90 -7.74
N PRO A 20 12.39 -25.43 -8.39
CA PRO A 20 12.65 -26.87 -8.39
C PRO A 20 13.09 -27.33 -7.00
N ILE A 21 12.48 -28.40 -6.50
CA ILE A 21 12.99 -29.18 -5.36
C ILE A 21 13.83 -30.31 -5.95
N THR A 22 15.10 -30.35 -5.57
CA THR A 22 16.06 -31.37 -6.00
C THR A 22 16.40 -32.33 -4.86
N ASP A 23 16.62 -33.60 -5.18
CA ASP A 23 17.16 -34.60 -4.27
C ASP A 23 18.67 -34.37 -4.00
N ALA A 24 19.26 -35.11 -3.04
CA ALA A 24 20.68 -35.06 -2.71
C ALA A 24 21.60 -35.34 -3.92
N GLY A 25 21.10 -36.08 -4.92
CA GLY A 25 21.77 -36.32 -6.21
C GLY A 25 21.52 -35.26 -7.29
N GLY A 26 20.86 -34.15 -6.98
CA GLY A 26 20.58 -33.06 -7.91
C GLY A 26 19.44 -33.31 -8.90
N LYS A 27 18.72 -34.43 -8.79
CA LYS A 27 17.56 -34.76 -9.64
C LYS A 27 16.34 -33.97 -9.18
N ILE A 28 15.64 -33.29 -10.10
CA ILE A 28 14.41 -32.55 -9.80
C ILE A 28 13.30 -33.55 -9.47
N LEU A 29 12.73 -33.46 -8.27
CA LEU A 29 11.61 -34.27 -7.81
C LEU A 29 10.28 -33.59 -8.15
N HIS A 30 10.12 -32.33 -7.72
CA HIS A 30 8.89 -31.55 -7.88
C HIS A 30 9.19 -30.06 -8.03
N TYR A 31 8.23 -29.29 -8.56
CA TYR A 31 8.29 -27.83 -8.58
C TYR A 31 7.27 -27.25 -7.59
N VAL A 32 7.72 -26.31 -6.76
CA VAL A 32 6.84 -25.54 -5.89
C VAL A 32 6.48 -24.22 -6.57
N ALA A 33 5.18 -23.96 -6.68
CA ALA A 33 4.67 -22.69 -7.18
C ALA A 33 4.64 -21.66 -6.03
N LYS A 34 5.56 -20.69 -6.06
CA LYS A 34 5.55 -19.56 -5.12
C LYS A 34 4.88 -18.35 -5.79
N PRO A 35 3.77 -17.81 -5.27
CA PRO A 35 3.10 -16.67 -5.89
C PRO A 35 4.02 -15.44 -5.89
N LEU A 36 4.23 -14.89 -7.07
CA LEU A 36 4.85 -13.59 -7.31
C LEU A 36 3.71 -12.57 -7.22
N MET A 37 3.45 -12.08 -6.00
CA MET A 37 2.41 -11.09 -5.67
C MET A 37 2.77 -9.67 -6.16
N VAL A 38 3.23 -9.56 -7.40
CA VAL A 38 3.78 -8.34 -7.99
C VAL A 38 2.71 -7.49 -8.66
N GLU A 39 1.62 -8.10 -9.10
CA GLU A 39 0.54 -7.41 -9.82
C GLU A 39 -0.44 -6.75 -8.86
N PHE A 40 -0.75 -5.47 -9.08
CA PHE A 40 -1.78 -4.74 -8.34
C PHE A 40 -3.15 -4.96 -8.99
N ARG A 41 -4.06 -5.65 -8.30
CA ARG A 41 -5.36 -6.09 -8.84
C ARG A 41 -6.54 -5.35 -8.19
N PRO A 42 -7.76 -5.42 -8.78
CA PRO A 42 -8.95 -4.85 -8.18
C PRO A 42 -9.25 -5.35 -6.75
N ARG A 43 -8.92 -6.62 -6.45
CA ARG A 43 -9.00 -7.15 -5.08
C ARG A 43 -8.10 -6.37 -4.10
N ASP A 44 -6.88 -6.03 -4.52
CA ASP A 44 -5.93 -5.27 -3.72
C ASP A 44 -6.47 -3.84 -3.47
N ILE A 45 -7.11 -3.22 -4.46
CA ILE A 45 -7.78 -1.92 -4.31
C ILE A 45 -8.86 -1.98 -3.22
N MET A 46 -9.70 -3.02 -3.23
CA MET A 46 -10.73 -3.20 -2.19
C MET A 46 -10.12 -3.39 -0.80
N GLN A 47 -9.03 -4.14 -0.68
CA GLN A 47 -8.31 -4.32 0.58
C GLN A 47 -7.72 -3.01 1.09
N VAL A 48 -7.11 -2.21 0.21
CA VAL A 48 -6.62 -0.87 0.55
C VAL A 48 -7.76 0.03 1.02
N ILE A 49 -8.93 0.03 0.35
CA ILE A 49 -10.09 0.84 0.76
C ILE A 49 -10.56 0.43 2.16
N ILE A 50 -10.78 -0.87 2.38
CA ILE A 50 -11.26 -1.41 3.65
C ILE A 50 -10.23 -1.12 4.75
N GLY A 51 -8.96 -1.42 4.50
CA GLY A 51 -7.86 -1.15 5.43
C GLY A 51 -7.71 0.33 5.77
N SER A 52 -7.83 1.23 4.78
CA SER A 52 -7.80 2.68 5.01
C SER A 52 -8.93 3.12 5.95
N THR A 53 -10.13 2.60 5.73
CA THR A 53 -11.34 2.99 6.46
C THR A 53 -11.25 2.67 7.95
N ILE A 54 -10.61 1.55 8.30
CA ILE A 54 -10.47 1.08 9.70
C ILE A 54 -9.86 2.15 10.60
N LEU A 55 -8.76 2.79 10.17
CA LEU A 55 -8.13 3.86 10.95
C LEU A 55 -8.62 5.25 10.57
N ALA A 56 -9.11 5.45 9.34
CA ALA A 56 -9.65 6.74 8.93
C ALA A 56 -10.87 7.15 9.78
N LEU A 57 -11.81 6.23 10.03
CA LEU A 57 -13.04 6.52 10.80
C LEU A 57 -12.77 7.07 12.21
N PRO A 58 -12.08 6.34 13.11
CA PRO A 58 -11.88 6.82 14.47
C PRO A 58 -11.08 8.12 14.51
N ILE A 59 -10.12 8.32 13.59
CA ILE A 59 -9.24 9.48 13.60
C ILE A 59 -9.91 10.70 12.96
N ALA A 60 -10.75 10.50 11.95
CA ALA A 60 -11.49 11.59 11.35
C ALA A 60 -12.61 12.12 12.23
N TYR A 61 -13.09 11.34 13.20
CA TYR A 61 -14.15 11.75 14.13
C TYR A 61 -13.63 12.45 15.38
N THR A 62 -12.31 12.57 15.56
CA THR A 62 -11.71 13.23 16.72
C THR A 62 -11.43 14.71 16.44
N GLU A 63 -11.72 15.57 17.42
CA GLU A 63 -11.45 17.01 17.28
C GLU A 63 -9.96 17.32 17.24
N GLU A 64 -9.15 16.48 17.89
CA GLU A 64 -7.70 16.58 17.94
C GLU A 64 -7.11 16.52 16.53
N ALA A 65 -7.65 15.65 15.66
CA ALA A 65 -7.19 15.55 14.27
C ALA A 65 -7.52 16.82 13.46
N TRP A 66 -8.65 17.47 13.74
CA TRP A 66 -9.07 18.69 13.05
C TRP A 66 -8.24 19.90 13.49
N LYS A 67 -8.05 20.06 14.81
CA LYS A 67 -7.22 21.10 15.42
C LYS A 67 -5.77 21.00 15.00
N LEU A 68 -5.24 19.77 14.94
CA LEU A 68 -3.89 19.51 14.45
C LEU A 68 -3.70 19.98 13.00
N GLY A 69 -4.75 19.91 12.17
CA GLY A 69 -4.74 20.46 10.81
C GLY A 69 -4.72 21.99 10.73
N GLU A 70 -5.28 22.68 11.72
CA GLU A 70 -5.26 24.14 11.83
C GLU A 70 -3.89 24.63 12.32
N GLU A 71 -3.35 23.99 13.35
CA GLU A 71 -2.14 24.40 14.05
C GLU A 71 -0.84 24.05 13.30
N LEU A 72 -0.81 22.93 12.58
CA LEU A 72 0.43 22.49 11.94
C LEU A 72 0.81 23.39 10.76
N PRO A 73 2.08 23.86 10.70
CA PRO A 73 2.59 24.51 9.51
C PRO A 73 2.69 23.52 8.35
N LEU A 74 2.56 24.04 7.13
CA LEU A 74 2.47 23.22 5.92
C LEU A 74 3.72 22.35 5.68
N ILE A 75 4.89 22.83 6.12
CA ILE A 75 6.14 22.08 6.02
C ILE A 75 6.10 20.78 6.85
N ASN A 76 5.51 20.80 8.04
CA ASN A 76 5.39 19.61 8.89
C ASN A 76 4.42 18.61 8.29
N VAL A 77 3.32 19.11 7.70
CA VAL A 77 2.35 18.26 6.97
C VAL A 77 3.01 17.59 5.76
N ALA A 78 3.86 18.30 5.03
CA ALA A 78 4.63 17.72 3.93
C ALA A 78 5.59 16.62 4.43
N PHE A 79 6.25 16.82 5.58
CA PHE A 79 7.07 15.77 6.21
C PHE A 79 6.25 14.57 6.66
N LEU A 80 5.03 14.75 7.19
CA LEU A 80 4.13 13.64 7.51
C LEU A 80 3.74 12.85 6.25
N SER A 81 3.44 13.54 5.14
CA SER A 81 3.18 12.88 3.85
C SER A 81 4.40 12.09 3.37
N LEU A 82 5.60 12.67 3.43
CA LEU A 82 6.83 11.96 3.05
C LEU A 82 7.10 10.75 3.94
N LEU A 83 6.88 10.87 5.24
CA LEU A 83 7.04 9.78 6.20
C LEU A 83 6.03 8.66 5.92
N SER A 84 4.78 9.01 5.60
CA SER A 84 3.74 8.06 5.19
C SER A 84 4.17 7.23 3.98
N LEU A 85 4.63 7.89 2.91
CA LEU A 85 5.11 7.25 1.70
C LEU A 85 6.33 6.36 1.98
N THR A 86 7.22 6.80 2.87
CA THR A 86 8.38 6.03 3.29
C THR A 86 7.97 4.74 4.01
N PHE A 87 7.00 4.80 4.93
CA PHE A 87 6.52 3.59 5.60
C PHE A 87 5.83 2.62 4.64
N ILE A 88 4.97 3.12 3.75
CA ILE A 88 4.32 2.28 2.72
C ILE A 88 5.39 1.63 1.83
N ALA A 89 6.36 2.41 1.35
CA ALA A 89 7.47 1.95 0.54
C ALA A 89 8.27 0.83 1.23
N LEU A 90 8.73 1.07 2.46
CA LEU A 90 9.47 0.08 3.24
C LEU A 90 8.64 -1.18 3.47
N PHE A 91 7.38 -1.04 3.87
CA PHE A 91 6.52 -2.18 4.16
C PHE A 91 6.25 -3.03 2.91
N VAL A 92 5.94 -2.41 1.78
CA VAL A 92 5.75 -3.10 0.49
C VAL A 92 7.06 -3.75 0.03
N PHE A 93 8.20 -3.07 0.22
CA PHE A 93 9.51 -3.59 -0.16
C PHE A 93 9.84 -4.87 0.62
N PHE A 94 9.72 -4.84 1.95
CA PHE A 94 10.07 -5.97 2.80
C PHE A 94 9.10 -7.16 2.63
N ASN A 95 7.81 -6.92 2.41
CA ASN A 95 6.82 -7.99 2.27
C ASN A 95 6.80 -8.62 0.87
N PHE A 96 6.87 -7.82 -0.20
CA PHE A 96 6.64 -8.34 -1.56
C PHE A 96 7.91 -8.40 -2.44
N TYR A 97 8.85 -7.47 -2.28
CA TYR A 97 9.92 -7.25 -3.26
C TYR A 97 11.33 -7.61 -2.79
N ARG A 98 11.54 -7.91 -1.50
CA ARG A 98 12.86 -8.20 -0.88
C ARG A 98 13.75 -9.13 -1.71
N PHE A 99 13.18 -10.18 -2.31
CA PHE A 99 13.94 -11.21 -3.04
C PHE A 99 13.71 -11.25 -4.57
N ASN A 100 12.81 -10.42 -5.11
CA ASN A 100 12.44 -10.45 -6.55
C ASN A 100 12.39 -9.04 -7.20
N ILE A 101 13.09 -8.04 -6.64
CA ILE A 101 13.02 -6.65 -7.13
C ILE A 101 13.60 -6.46 -8.54
N ARG A 102 14.51 -7.34 -8.98
CA ARG A 102 15.10 -7.28 -10.33
C ARG A 102 14.00 -7.60 -11.36
N GLY A 103 13.54 -6.58 -12.08
CA GLY A 103 12.55 -6.66 -13.16
C GLY A 103 11.17 -6.05 -12.85
N HIS A 104 10.82 -5.79 -11.58
CA HIS A 104 9.45 -5.38 -11.20
C HIS A 104 9.35 -4.02 -10.48
N ARG A 105 10.35 -3.15 -10.63
CA ARG A 105 10.39 -1.82 -9.98
C ARG A 105 9.18 -0.94 -10.31
N PHE A 106 8.68 -1.02 -11.54
CA PHE A 106 7.49 -0.26 -11.95
C PHE A 106 6.23 -0.67 -11.18
N ASN A 107 6.02 -1.98 -10.99
CA ASN A 107 4.88 -2.50 -10.22
C ASN A 107 4.98 -2.14 -8.74
N TYR A 108 6.20 -2.11 -8.19
CA TYR A 108 6.45 -1.64 -6.84
C TYR A 108 6.02 -0.17 -6.66
N PHE A 109 6.52 0.72 -7.51
CA PHE A 109 6.19 2.14 -7.43
C PHE A 109 4.69 2.39 -7.65
N LYS A 110 4.08 1.70 -8.63
CA LYS A 110 2.64 1.76 -8.89
C LYS A 110 1.83 1.36 -7.66
N ARG A 111 2.21 0.28 -6.95
CA ARG A 111 1.52 -0.18 -5.74
C ARG A 111 1.64 0.84 -4.61
N VAL A 112 2.85 1.31 -4.30
CA VAL A 112 3.08 2.31 -3.23
C VAL A 112 2.27 3.58 -3.48
N LEU A 113 2.34 4.11 -4.71
CA LEU A 113 1.61 5.32 -5.08
C LEU A 113 0.10 5.09 -5.08
N ALA A 114 -0.39 3.97 -5.62
CA ALA A 114 -1.82 3.66 -5.63
C ALA A 114 -2.38 3.50 -4.22
N THR A 115 -1.69 2.78 -3.32
CA THR A 115 -2.11 2.63 -1.92
C THR A 115 -2.25 4.00 -1.26
N TYR A 116 -1.26 4.89 -1.41
CA TYR A 116 -1.33 6.22 -0.82
C TYR A 116 -2.47 7.08 -1.39
N LEU A 117 -2.62 7.12 -2.72
CA LEU A 117 -3.67 7.91 -3.38
C LEU A 117 -5.08 7.41 -3.03
N ILE A 118 -5.28 6.08 -2.97
CA ILE A 118 -6.56 5.50 -2.56
C ILE A 118 -6.86 5.86 -1.10
N SER A 119 -5.88 5.78 -0.20
CA SER A 119 -6.07 6.17 1.20
C SER A 119 -6.42 7.65 1.36
N ILE A 120 -5.75 8.54 0.61
CA ILE A 120 -6.10 9.97 0.56
C ILE A 120 -7.55 10.14 0.08
N LEU A 121 -7.95 9.44 -0.98
CA LEU A 121 -9.31 9.54 -1.53
C LEU A 121 -10.35 9.09 -0.50
N VAL A 122 -10.13 7.95 0.16
CA VAL A 122 -11.02 7.45 1.22
C VAL A 122 -11.18 8.49 2.33
N VAL A 123 -10.07 9.07 2.80
CA VAL A 123 -10.08 10.11 3.83
C VAL A 123 -10.78 11.39 3.36
N ALA A 124 -10.52 11.83 2.13
CA ALA A 124 -11.15 13.02 1.55
C ALA A 124 -12.66 12.86 1.47
N VAL A 125 -13.15 11.70 1.00
CA VAL A 125 -14.58 11.38 0.97
C VAL A 125 -15.16 11.40 2.37
N LEU A 126 -14.50 10.75 3.33
CA LEU A 126 -14.96 10.66 4.70
C LEU A 126 -15.02 12.04 5.39
N LEU A 127 -13.97 12.86 5.28
CA LEU A 127 -13.93 14.23 5.82
C LEU A 127 -14.99 15.14 5.18
N THR A 128 -15.31 14.89 3.90
CA THR A 128 -16.38 15.61 3.19
C THR A 128 -17.75 15.23 3.73
N ILE A 129 -18.01 13.93 3.96
CA ILE A 129 -19.29 13.44 4.51
C ILE A 129 -19.55 14.04 5.90
N ILE A 130 -18.53 14.13 6.75
CA ILE A 130 -18.69 14.71 8.10
C ILE A 130 -18.67 16.24 8.14
N GLN A 131 -18.62 16.90 6.99
CA GLN A 131 -18.56 18.37 6.87
C GLN A 131 -17.37 19.00 7.61
N ARG A 132 -16.24 18.28 7.71
CA ARG A 132 -14.98 18.78 8.32
C ARG A 132 -13.90 19.07 7.28
N CYS A 133 -14.24 19.01 6.00
CA CYS A 133 -13.38 19.44 4.91
C CYS A 133 -13.89 20.78 4.34
N PRO A 134 -13.33 21.94 4.73
CA PRO A 134 -13.80 23.25 4.29
C PRO A 134 -13.33 23.54 2.86
N TRP A 135 -13.89 22.82 1.88
CA TRP A 135 -13.49 22.92 0.48
C TRP A 135 -13.67 24.33 -0.13
N GLN A 136 -14.53 25.18 0.42
CA GLN A 136 -14.84 26.49 -0.16
C GLN A 136 -14.16 27.65 0.58
N GLU A 137 -13.92 27.50 1.89
CA GLU A 137 -13.37 28.58 2.71
C GLU A 137 -11.85 28.53 2.79
N ASP A 138 -11.28 27.32 2.99
CA ASP A 138 -9.84 27.15 3.11
C ASP A 138 -9.39 25.81 2.50
N HIS A 139 -8.98 25.88 1.24
CA HIS A 139 -8.43 24.75 0.50
C HIS A 139 -7.14 24.19 1.16
N ILE A 140 -6.35 25.04 1.80
CA ILE A 140 -5.08 24.62 2.41
C ILE A 140 -5.39 23.81 3.66
N LEU A 141 -6.31 24.29 4.51
CA LEU A 141 -6.75 23.56 5.69
C LEU A 141 -7.37 22.21 5.34
N ALA A 142 -8.19 22.16 4.29
CA ALA A 142 -8.75 20.91 3.78
C ALA A 142 -7.65 19.89 3.42
N ILE A 143 -6.64 20.31 2.66
CA ILE A 143 -5.50 19.46 2.29
C ILE A 143 -4.72 19.01 3.53
N LYS A 144 -4.47 19.90 4.49
CA LYS A 144 -3.76 19.55 5.73
C LYS A 144 -4.47 18.45 6.50
N ARG A 145 -5.78 18.59 6.73
CA ARG A 145 -6.59 17.59 7.44
C ARG A 145 -6.60 16.24 6.72
N ILE A 146 -6.74 16.24 5.40
CA ILE A 146 -6.68 15.02 4.59
C ILE A 146 -5.33 14.32 4.76
N ILE A 147 -4.21 15.05 4.63
CA ILE A 147 -2.88 14.45 4.74
C ILE A 147 -2.64 13.87 6.14
N ILE A 148 -2.99 14.61 7.19
CA ILE A 148 -2.80 14.18 8.58
C ILE A 148 -3.57 12.89 8.87
N VAL A 149 -4.85 12.83 8.48
CA VAL A 149 -5.67 11.62 8.69
C VAL A 149 -5.26 10.48 7.74
N SER A 150 -4.78 10.80 6.53
CA SER A 150 -4.30 9.79 5.58
C SER A 150 -3.04 9.05 6.04
N PHE A 151 -2.25 9.64 6.93
CA PHE A 151 -1.04 9.00 7.45
C PHE A 151 -1.33 7.65 8.14
N PRO A 152 -2.10 7.60 9.25
CA PRO A 152 -2.47 6.34 9.88
C PRO A 152 -3.37 5.47 8.99
N ALA A 153 -4.29 6.09 8.21
CA ALA A 153 -5.15 5.34 7.30
C ALA A 153 -4.35 4.54 6.26
N SER A 154 -3.35 5.16 5.63
CA SER A 154 -2.52 4.51 4.61
C SER A 154 -1.61 3.41 5.16
N MET A 155 -1.17 3.53 6.42
CA MET A 155 -0.47 2.43 7.09
C MET A 155 -1.37 1.21 7.28
N SER A 156 -2.60 1.42 7.75
CA SER A 156 -3.60 0.33 7.88
C SER A 156 -3.97 -0.28 6.53
N ALA A 157 -4.11 0.55 5.49
CA ALA A 157 -4.35 0.11 4.12
C ALA A 157 -3.25 -0.82 3.59
N THR A 158 -1.99 -0.46 3.86
CA THR A 158 -0.83 -1.24 3.43
C THR A 158 -0.74 -2.59 4.14
N ILE A 159 -1.11 -2.65 5.42
CA ILE A 159 -1.19 -3.91 6.17
C ILE A 159 -2.29 -4.81 5.58
N SER A 160 -3.46 -4.24 5.29
CA SER A 160 -4.59 -4.99 4.71
C SER A 160 -4.27 -5.57 3.32
N ASP A 161 -3.51 -4.85 2.50
CA ASP A 161 -3.06 -5.30 1.17
C ASP A 161 -2.14 -6.54 1.22
N VAL A 162 -1.52 -6.84 2.38
CA VAL A 162 -0.71 -8.05 2.58
C VAL A 162 -1.56 -9.27 2.96
N VAL A 163 -2.73 -9.07 3.56
CA VAL A 163 -3.61 -10.17 3.99
C VAL A 163 -4.26 -10.79 2.75
N LYS A 164 -3.73 -11.92 2.28
CA LYS A 164 -4.18 -12.62 1.07
C LYS A 164 -4.41 -14.10 1.29
#